data_AF-A0ABD4KVJ3-F1
#
_entry.id   AF-A0ABD4KVJ3-F1
#
_cell.length_a   1.000
_cell.length_b   1.000
_cell.length_c   1.000
_cell.angle_alpha   90.00
_cell.angle_beta   90.00
_cell.angle_gamma   90.00
#
_symmetry.space_group_name_H-M   'P 1'
#
loop_
_entity.id
_entity.type
_entity.pdbx_description
1 polymer ?
#
loop_
_entity_poly.entity_id
_entity_poly.type
_entity_poly.pdbx_seq_one_letter_code
_entity_poly.pdbx_strand_id
1 'polypeptide(L)'
;ISQETDIPQILYNVPGRTAVDLRPETVARLAEIKTIVALKDATGDLSRVALHRELCGKDFILLSGDDATGLEFVKLGGQGVISVTNNI
;
A
#
# COMPACT_ATOMS: atom_id res chain seq x y z
N ILE A 1 3.01 -17.90 -0.97
CA ILE A 1 3.77 -17.03 -1.90
C ILE A 1 5.05 -16.58 -1.22
N SER A 2 4.98 -15.72 -0.19
CA SER A 2 6.18 -15.15 0.45
C SER A 2 7.20 -16.14 1.02
N GLN A 3 6.77 -17.34 1.41
CA GLN A 3 7.64 -18.39 1.96
C GLN A 3 8.39 -19.19 0.88
N GLU A 4 7.96 -19.06 -0.38
CA GLU A 4 8.49 -19.84 -1.52
C GLU A 4 9.50 -19.04 -2.34
N THR A 5 9.84 -17.82 -1.90
CA THR A 5 10.71 -16.91 -2.66
C THR A 5 11.33 -15.84 -1.76
N ASP A 6 12.55 -15.44 -2.11
CA ASP A 6 13.25 -14.29 -1.50
C ASP A 6 12.95 -12.96 -2.22
N ILE A 7 12.09 -12.96 -3.24
CA ILE A 7 11.77 -11.78 -4.02
C ILE A 7 10.93 -10.79 -3.18
N PRO A 8 11.30 -9.49 -3.16
CA PRO A 8 10.48 -8.44 -2.54
C PRO A 8 9.09 -8.34 -3.19
N GLN A 9 8.06 -8.28 -2.36
CA GLN A 9 6.66 -8.29 -2.76
C GLN A 9 5.94 -7.03 -2.27
N ILE A 10 5.05 -6.53 -3.13
CA ILE A 10 4.19 -5.39 -2.86
C ILE A 10 2.76 -5.90 -2.79
N LEU A 11 2.11 -5.71 -1.64
CA LEU A 11 0.67 -5.97 -1.52
C LEU A 11 -0.10 -4.98 -2.39
N TYR A 12 -1.23 -5.39 -2.96
CA TYR A 12 -2.09 -4.52 -3.75
C TYR A 12 -3.53 -4.61 -3.27
N ASN A 13 -4.03 -3.52 -2.68
CA ASN A 13 -5.41 -3.39 -2.26
C ASN A 13 -6.19 -2.52 -3.26
N VAL A 14 -7.21 -3.10 -3.90
CA VAL A 14 -8.09 -2.39 -4.86
C VAL A 14 -9.53 -2.93 -4.81
N PRO A 15 -10.28 -2.62 -3.73
CA PRO A 15 -11.58 -3.27 -3.45
C PRO A 15 -12.61 -3.05 -4.58
N GLY A 16 -12.56 -1.91 -5.25
CA GLY A 16 -13.41 -1.61 -6.41
C GLY A 16 -13.23 -2.57 -7.60
N ARG A 17 -12.16 -3.38 -7.62
CA ARG A 17 -11.89 -4.41 -8.64
C ARG A 17 -11.91 -5.83 -8.09
N THR A 18 -11.55 -6.03 -6.82
CA THR A 18 -11.47 -7.35 -6.17
C THR A 18 -12.73 -7.73 -5.40
N ALA A 19 -13.64 -6.77 -5.16
CA ALA A 19 -14.79 -6.89 -4.26
C ALA A 19 -14.44 -7.25 -2.80
N VAL A 20 -13.17 -7.16 -2.42
CA VAL A 20 -12.65 -7.50 -1.08
C VAL A 20 -11.63 -6.45 -0.65
N ASP A 21 -11.81 -5.90 0.55
CA ASP A 21 -10.88 -4.94 1.16
C ASP A 21 -9.84 -5.65 2.04
N LEU A 22 -8.57 -5.48 1.69
CA LEU A 22 -7.44 -5.85 2.54
C LEU A 22 -7.29 -4.81 3.65
N ARG A 23 -7.92 -5.09 4.80
CA ARG A 23 -7.95 -4.17 5.94
C ARG A 23 -6.55 -3.87 6.51
N PRO A 24 -6.33 -2.68 7.10
CA PRO A 24 -5.05 -2.26 7.68
C PRO A 24 -4.44 -3.25 8.67
N GLU A 25 -5.25 -3.91 9.51
CA GLU A 25 -4.75 -4.89 10.48
C GLU A 25 -4.20 -6.15 9.80
N THR A 26 -4.77 -6.52 8.65
CA THR A 26 -4.26 -7.62 7.84
C THR A 26 -2.96 -7.21 7.14
N VAL A 27 -2.88 -5.98 6.65
CA VAL A 27 -1.63 -5.43 6.08
C VAL A 27 -0.52 -5.44 7.13
N ALA A 28 -0.80 -5.00 8.34
CA ALA A 28 0.17 -4.97 9.44
C ALA A 28 0.74 -6.35 9.75
N ARG A 29 -0.13 -7.38 9.87
CA ARG A 29 0.31 -8.77 10.06
C ARG A 29 1.18 -9.29 8.91
N LEU A 30 0.89 -8.86 7.69
CA LEU A 30 1.68 -9.25 6.51
C LEU A 30 3.00 -8.48 6.42
N ALA A 31 3.05 -7.23 6.89
CA ALA A 31 4.24 -6.39 6.91
C ALA A 31 5.35 -6.93 7.83
N GLU A 32 5.01 -7.79 8.79
CA GLU A 32 5.99 -8.52 9.61
C GLU A 32 6.81 -9.55 8.80
N ILE A 33 6.33 -9.93 7.61
CA ILE A 33 7.02 -10.88 6.74
C ILE A 33 8.10 -10.13 5.96
N LYS A 34 9.37 -10.50 6.18
CA LYS A 34 10.56 -9.82 5.61
C LYS A 34 10.49 -9.53 4.11
N THR A 35 9.92 -10.42 3.31
CA THR A 35 9.83 -10.27 1.86
C THR A 35 8.63 -9.42 1.39
N ILE A 36 7.70 -9.07 2.27
CA ILE A 36 6.61 -8.13 1.98
C ILE A 36 7.08 -6.73 2.39
N VAL A 37 7.37 -5.89 1.41
CA VAL A 37 8.09 -4.63 1.63
C VAL A 37 7.22 -3.39 1.50
N ALA A 38 6.03 -3.53 0.89
CA ALA A 38 5.17 -2.39 0.59
C ALA A 38 3.69 -2.75 0.46
N LEU A 39 2.84 -1.72 0.53
CA LEU A 39 1.45 -1.74 0.10
C LEU A 39 1.23 -0.70 -1.01
N LYS A 40 0.60 -1.11 -2.11
CA LYS A 40 -0.12 -0.25 -3.04
C LYS A 40 -1.59 -0.17 -2.60
N ASP A 41 -2.02 0.98 -2.09
CA ASP A 41 -3.41 1.22 -1.68
C ASP A 41 -4.12 2.05 -2.76
N ALA A 42 -5.07 1.42 -3.47
CA ALA A 42 -5.88 2.05 -4.52
C ALA A 42 -7.34 2.26 -4.09
N THR A 43 -7.59 2.41 -2.79
CA THR A 43 -8.92 2.76 -2.27
C THR A 43 -9.29 4.23 -2.53
N GLY A 44 -8.29 5.11 -2.62
CA GLY A 44 -8.48 6.57 -2.61
C GLY A 44 -8.83 7.13 -1.22
N ASP A 45 -8.83 6.29 -0.18
CA ASP A 45 -9.12 6.70 1.19
C ASP A 45 -7.85 7.14 1.92
N LEU A 46 -7.66 8.46 1.99
CA LEU A 46 -6.48 9.09 2.61
C LEU A 46 -6.40 8.86 4.13
N SER A 47 -7.50 8.51 4.80
CA SER A 47 -7.46 8.23 6.25
C SER A 47 -6.63 7.00 6.59
N ARG A 48 -6.49 6.08 5.62
CA ARG A 48 -5.74 4.83 5.78
C ARG A 48 -4.23 5.05 5.83
N VAL A 49 -3.70 6.16 5.30
CA VAL A 49 -2.26 6.41 5.27
C VAL A 49 -1.69 6.49 6.70
N ALA A 50 -2.36 7.25 7.56
CA ALA A 50 -1.97 7.39 8.97
C ALA A 50 -2.07 6.06 9.72
N LEU A 51 -3.17 5.31 9.49
CA LEU A 51 -3.41 4.03 10.14
C LEU A 51 -2.39 2.96 9.71
N HIS A 52 -2.09 2.86 8.41
CA HIS A 52 -1.04 1.96 7.92
C HIS A 52 0.32 2.34 8.49
N ARG A 53 0.63 3.65 8.57
CA ARG A 53 1.90 4.11 9.16
C ARG A 53 2.00 3.75 10.64
N GLU A 54 0.92 3.90 11.40
CA GLU A 54 0.86 3.52 12.82
C GLU A 54 1.08 2.01 13.01
N LEU A 55 0.40 1.19 12.21
CA LEU A 55 0.41 -0.27 12.39
C LEU A 55 1.62 -0.97 11.76
N CYS A 56 2.13 -0.48 10.62
CA CYS A 56 3.22 -1.13 9.87
C CYS A 56 4.61 -0.55 10.16
N GLY A 57 4.68 0.57 10.91
CA GLY A 57 5.93 1.23 11.23
C GLY A 57 6.48 2.14 10.12
N LYS A 58 7.61 2.80 10.40
CA LYS A 58 8.18 3.85 9.54
C LYS A 58 8.85 3.32 8.27
N ASP A 59 9.33 2.08 8.32
CA ASP A 59 10.12 1.50 7.23
C ASP A 59 9.25 0.82 6.16
N PHE A 60 8.00 0.49 6.49
CA PHE A 60 7.07 -0.08 5.51
C PHE A 60 6.68 0.96 4.46
N ILE A 61 6.72 0.56 3.19
CA ILE A 61 6.51 1.47 2.06
C ILE A 61 5.01 1.53 1.73
N LEU A 62 4.46 2.74 1.70
CA LEU A 62 3.08 3.00 1.31
C LEU A 62 3.09 3.71 -0.04
N LEU A 63 2.42 3.12 -1.03
CA LEU A 63 2.30 3.66 -2.38
C LEU A 63 0.83 3.90 -2.69
N SER A 64 0.52 5.05 -3.26
CA SER A 64 -0.82 5.26 -3.82
C SER A 64 -0.99 4.42 -5.09
N GLY A 65 -2.18 3.84 -5.24
CA GLY A 65 -2.65 3.30 -6.50
C GLY A 65 -3.78 4.11 -7.15
N ASP A 66 -4.09 5.29 -6.61
CA ASP A 66 -5.05 6.24 -7.15
C ASP A 66 -4.35 7.56 -7.51
N ASP A 67 -4.40 7.92 -8.79
CA ASP A 67 -3.71 9.11 -9.31
C ASP A 67 -4.33 10.41 -8.80
N ALA A 68 -5.67 10.45 -8.69
CA ALA A 68 -6.39 11.65 -8.29
C ALA A 68 -6.02 12.10 -6.87
N THR A 69 -5.81 11.15 -5.96
CA THR A 69 -5.43 11.41 -4.56
C THR A 69 -3.92 11.25 -4.31
N GLY A 70 -3.13 10.87 -5.32
CA GLY A 70 -1.72 10.51 -5.16
C GLY A 70 -0.84 11.59 -4.52
N LEU A 71 -1.06 12.87 -4.83
CA LEU A 71 -0.33 13.98 -4.21
C LEU A 71 -0.59 14.06 -2.70
N GLU A 72 -1.86 14.00 -2.30
CA GLU A 72 -2.24 14.08 -0.88
C GLU A 72 -1.79 12.84 -0.11
N PHE A 73 -1.82 11.67 -0.75
CA PHE A 73 -1.28 10.43 -0.18
C PHE A 73 0.20 10.57 0.20
N VAL A 74 1.01 11.15 -0.70
CA VAL A 74 2.44 11.39 -0.44
C VAL A 74 2.64 12.45 0.65
N LYS A 75 1.86 13.53 0.65
CA LYS A 75 1.91 14.55 1.73
C LYS A 75 1.62 13.97 3.11
N LEU A 76 0.78 12.94 3.20
CA LEU A 76 0.45 12.24 4.45
C LEU A 76 1.49 11.19 4.88
N GLY A 77 2.62 11.09 4.17
CA GLY A 77 3.73 10.20 4.54
C GLY A 77 3.81 8.92 3.72
N GLY A 78 3.08 8.82 2.61
CA GLY A 78 3.34 7.83 1.57
C GLY A 78 4.63 8.13 0.79
N GLN A 79 5.21 7.10 0.17
CA GLN A 79 6.52 7.18 -0.49
C GLN A 79 6.44 7.21 -2.03
N GLY A 80 5.25 7.20 -2.62
CA GLY A 80 5.10 7.35 -4.07
C GLY A 80 3.73 6.94 -4.59
N VAL A 81 3.63 6.87 -5.92
CA VAL A 81 2.42 6.52 -6.66
C VAL A 81 2.77 5.52 -7.76
N ILE A 82 2.09 4.37 -7.80
CA ILE A 82 2.13 3.48 -8.97
C ILE A 82 1.02 3.94 -9.91
N SER A 83 1.40 4.87 -10.77
CA SER A 83 0.52 5.76 -11.54
C SER A 83 0.13 5.18 -12.91
N VAL A 84 -1.14 5.40 -13.30
CA VAL A 84 -1.58 5.26 -14.71
C VAL A 84 -1.20 6.52 -15.49
N THR A 85 -1.38 7.70 -14.89
CA THR A 85 -1.11 9.00 -15.51
C THR A 85 0.33 9.13 -16.02
N ASN A 86 1.32 8.55 -15.31
CA ASN A 86 2.73 8.56 -15.72
C ASN A 86 3.05 7.82 -17.04
N ASN A 87 2.06 7.20 -17.69
CA ASN A 87 2.25 6.61 -19.02
C ASN A 87 2.35 7.66 -20.14
N ILE A 88 1.92 8.91 -19.89
CA ILE A 88 1.91 10.01 -20.86
C ILE A 88 2.56 11.27 -20.32
#